data_AF-A0A8J3IZC7-F1
#
_entry.id   AF-A0A8J3IZC7-F1
#
_cell.length_a   1.000
_cell.length_b   1.000
_cell.length_c   1.000
_cell.angle_alpha   90.00
_cell.angle_beta   90.00
_cell.angle_gamma   90.00
#
_symmetry.space_group_name_H-M   'P 1'
#
loop_
_entity.id
_entity.type
_entity.pdbx_description
1 polymer ?
#
loop_
_entity_poly.entity_id
_entity_poly.type
_entity_poly.pdbx_seq_one_letter_code
_entity_poly.pdbx_strand_id
1 'polypeptide(L)'
;MQTLNNLDNIIRQLQTHAAAIGITLGGLMIGIYAMLIMLSHDSSAMANRNRWEHLQKVLICAGIIAGTGAFMQFAQGLGKML
;
A
#
# COMPACT_ATOMS: atom_id res chain seq x y z
N MET A 1 -0.79 6.43 36.74
CA MET A 1 -1.68 6.49 35.55
C MET A 1 -1.07 7.23 34.36
N GLN A 2 -0.30 8.31 34.59
CA GLN A 2 0.36 9.08 33.51
C GLN A 2 1.32 8.24 32.64
N THR A 3 2.06 7.30 33.23
CA THR A 3 3.00 6.44 32.50
C THR A 3 2.32 5.47 31.55
N LEU A 4 1.17 4.89 31.92
CA LEU A 4 0.41 4.01 31.03
C LEU A 4 -0.18 4.79 29.84
N ASN A 5 -0.69 6.00 30.06
CA ASN A 5 -1.19 6.85 28.97
C ASN A 5 -0.08 7.24 27.99
N ASN A 6 1.14 7.50 28.49
CA ASN A 6 2.28 7.78 27.62
C ASN A 6 2.70 6.56 26.80
N LEU A 7 2.68 5.35 27.40
CA LEU A 7 2.95 4.12 26.65
C LEU A 7 1.90 3.87 25.56
N ASP A 8 0.60 4.06 25.86
CA ASP A 8 -0.48 3.86 24.87
C ASP A 8 -0.32 4.81 23.67
N ASN A 9 0.07 6.06 23.94
CA ASN A 9 0.29 7.06 22.91
C ASN A 9 1.50 6.72 22.01
N ILE A 10 2.60 6.24 22.61
CA ILE A 10 3.79 5.79 21.89
C ILE A 10 3.47 4.57 21.01
N ILE A 11 2.71 3.59 21.53
CA ILE A 11 2.30 2.41 20.78
C ILE A 11 1.43 2.80 19.59
N ARG A 12 0.46 3.71 19.78
CA ARG A 12 -0.37 4.25 18.70
C ARG A 12 0.46 4.94 17.61
N GLN A 13 1.45 5.75 17.99
CA GLN A 13 2.34 6.40 17.03
C GLN A 13 3.19 5.38 16.26
N LEU A 14 3.77 4.40 16.94
CA LEU A 14 4.53 3.32 16.31
C LEU A 14 3.69 2.53 15.31
N GLN A 15 2.45 2.18 15.68
CA GLN A 15 1.55 1.42 14.82
C GLN A 15 1.17 2.21 13.57
N THR A 16 1.00 3.53 13.71
CA THR A 16 0.71 4.44 12.59
C THR A 16 1.91 4.55 11.65
N HIS A 17 3.12 4.67 12.19
CA HIS A 17 4.34 4.70 11.38
C HIS A 17 4.62 3.35 10.69
N ALA A 18 4.42 2.23 11.39
CA ALA A 18 4.57 0.90 10.81
C ALA A 18 3.59 0.67 9.65
N ALA A 19 2.34 1.12 9.79
CA ALA A 19 1.35 1.07 8.72
C ALA A 19 1.74 1.92 7.51
N ALA A 20 2.23 3.15 7.72
CA ALA A 20 2.70 4.02 6.65
C ALA A 20 3.91 3.44 5.90
N ILE A 21 4.86 2.84 6.61
CA ILE A 21 6.02 2.16 6.04
C ILE A 21 5.60 0.91 5.24
N GLY A 22 4.64 0.14 5.76
CA GLY A 22 4.10 -1.03 5.06
C GLY A 22 3.38 -0.67 3.76
N ILE A 23 2.57 0.40 3.77
CA ILE A 23 1.88 0.91 2.58
C ILE A 23 2.89 1.37 1.52
N THR A 24 3.92 2.11 1.92
CA THR A 24 4.94 2.64 0.98
C THR A 24 5.78 1.52 0.37
N LEU A 25 6.23 0.54 1.17
CA LEU A 25 6.93 -0.65 0.65
C LEU A 25 6.05 -1.48 -0.30
N GLY A 26 4.78 -1.68 0.06
CA GLY A 26 3.81 -2.38 -0.79
C GLY A 26 3.57 -1.67 -2.12
N GLY A 27 3.43 -0.35 -2.11
CA GLY A 27 3.30 0.46 -3.32
C GLY A 27 4.55 0.38 -4.22
N LEU A 28 5.74 0.39 -3.63
CA LEU A 28 7.00 0.31 -4.36
C LEU A 28 7.19 -1.07 -5.03
N MET A 29 6.80 -2.15 -4.35
CA MET A 29 6.78 -3.51 -4.91
C MET A 29 5.86 -3.61 -6.14
N ILE A 30 4.67 -3.03 -6.07
CA ILE A 30 3.70 -2.98 -7.18
C ILE A 30 4.30 -2.22 -8.39
N GLY A 31 4.96 -1.08 -8.13
CA GLY A 31 5.63 -0.30 -9.18
C GLY A 31 6.75 -1.08 -9.89
N ILE A 32 7.55 -1.85 -9.13
CA ILE A 32 8.59 -2.72 -9.68
C ILE A 32 7.97 -3.84 -10.54
N TYR A 33 6.91 -4.49 -10.05
CA TYR A 33 6.20 -5.52 -10.82
C TYR A 33 5.58 -4.97 -12.11
N ALA A 34 4.98 -3.78 -12.06
CA ALA A 34 4.45 -3.12 -13.25
C ALA A 34 5.55 -2.80 -14.27
N MET A 35 6.71 -2.29 -13.83
CA MET A 35 7.86 -2.04 -14.71
C MET A 35 8.41 -3.33 -15.33
N LEU A 36 8.54 -4.42 -14.55
CA LEU A 36 8.95 -5.73 -15.06
C LEU A 36 8.00 -6.25 -16.15
N ILE A 37 6.68 -6.13 -15.91
CA ILE A 37 5.66 -6.51 -16.89
C ILE A 37 5.77 -5.65 -18.15
N MET A 38 6.13 -4.36 -18.05
CA MET A 38 6.24 -3.44 -19.20
C MET A 38 7.53 -3.66 -20.00
N LEU A 39 8.66 -3.93 -19.33
CA LEU A 39 9.97 -4.16 -19.93
C LEU A 39 10.13 -5.55 -20.57
N SER A 40 9.26 -6.51 -20.23
CA SER A 40 9.30 -7.84 -20.82
C SER A 40 9.11 -7.78 -22.34
N HIS A 41 10.10 -8.27 -23.12
CA HIS A 41 10.13 -8.13 -24.58
C HIS A 41 9.34 -9.23 -25.32
N ASP A 42 8.59 -10.07 -24.59
CA ASP A 42 7.81 -11.15 -25.17
C ASP A 42 6.48 -10.61 -25.75
N SER A 43 6.39 -10.61 -27.08
CA SER A 43 5.27 -10.13 -27.89
C SER A 43 4.34 -11.26 -28.36
N SER A 44 4.50 -12.48 -27.86
CA SER A 44 3.60 -13.58 -28.21
C SER A 44 2.18 -13.32 -27.68
N ALA A 45 1.16 -13.76 -28.43
CA ALA A 45 -0.25 -13.54 -28.05
C ALA A 45 -0.58 -14.14 -26.66
N MET A 46 0.12 -15.20 -26.28
CA MET A 46 0.00 -15.86 -24.98
C MET A 46 0.67 -15.04 -23.87
N ALA A 47 1.85 -14.46 -24.12
CA ALA A 47 2.50 -13.54 -23.19
C ALA A 47 1.68 -12.26 -22.99
N ASN A 48 1.04 -11.73 -24.03
CA ASN A 48 0.22 -10.52 -23.91
C ASN A 48 -1.04 -10.76 -23.05
N ARG A 49 -1.69 -11.92 -23.19
CA ARG A 49 -2.84 -12.30 -22.35
C ARG A 49 -2.44 -12.47 -20.88
N ASN A 50 -1.28 -13.09 -20.63
CA ASN A 50 -0.75 -13.29 -19.30
C ASN A 50 -0.31 -11.96 -18.64
N ARG A 51 0.28 -11.04 -19.42
CA ARG A 51 0.63 -9.67 -18.98
C ARG A 51 -0.60 -8.90 -18.50
N TRP A 52 -1.71 -8.97 -19.22
CA TRP A 52 -2.98 -8.35 -18.81
C TRP A 52 -3.52 -8.93 -17.51
N GLU A 53 -3.47 -10.25 -17.33
CA GLU A 53 -3.94 -10.90 -16.12
C GLU A 53 -3.06 -10.52 -14.89
N HIS A 54 -1.74 -10.44 -15.09
CA HIS A 54 -0.82 -9.96 -14.07
C HIS A 54 -1.01 -8.46 -13.77
N LEU A 55 -1.19 -7.62 -14.79
CA LEU A 55 -1.49 -6.20 -14.64
C LEU A 55 -2.79 -5.97 -13.87
N GLN A 56 -3.82 -6.77 -14.12
CA GLN A 56 -5.09 -6.67 -13.42
C GLN A 56 -4.94 -6.99 -11.93
N LYS A 57 -4.17 -8.03 -11.58
CA LYS A 57 -3.84 -8.38 -10.19
C LYS A 57 -3.04 -7.26 -9.50
N VAL A 58 -2.07 -6.68 -10.20
CA VAL A 58 -1.25 -5.55 -9.73
C VAL A 58 -2.13 -4.30 -9.51
N LEU A 59 -3.08 -4.01 -10.42
CA LEU A 59 -4.05 -2.92 -10.29
C LEU A 59 -4.99 -3.08 -9.10
N ILE A 60 -5.49 -4.29 -8.86
CA ILE A 60 -6.33 -4.58 -7.69
C ILE A 60 -5.54 -4.37 -6.40
N CYS A 61 -4.31 -4.88 -6.33
CA CYS A 61 -3.42 -4.62 -5.18
C CYS A 61 -3.14 -3.13 -5.01
N ALA A 62 -2.89 -2.39 -6.10
CA ALA A 62 -2.65 -0.95 -6.05
C ALA A 62 -3.89 -0.21 -5.56
N GLY A 63 -5.08 -0.61 -6.01
CA GLY A 63 -6.36 -0.04 -5.58
C GLY A 63 -6.65 -0.30 -4.10
N ILE A 64 -6.35 -1.50 -3.58
CA ILE A 64 -6.48 -1.80 -2.15
C ILE A 64 -5.51 -0.97 -1.33
N ILE A 65 -4.24 -0.85 -1.75
CA ILE A 65 -3.24 -0.05 -1.03
C ILE A 65 -3.57 1.44 -1.08
N ALA A 66 -4.00 1.97 -2.23
CA ALA A 66 -4.45 3.35 -2.38
C ALA A 66 -5.71 3.63 -1.56
N GLY A 67 -6.68 2.71 -1.57
CA GLY A 67 -7.90 2.80 -0.76
C GLY A 67 -7.61 2.74 0.74
N THR A 68 -6.68 1.87 1.16
CA THR A 68 -6.24 1.78 2.55
C THR A 68 -5.46 3.03 2.96
N GLY A 69 -4.60 3.56 2.10
CA GLY A 69 -3.88 4.82 2.33
C GLY A 69 -4.81 6.03 2.46
N ALA A 70 -5.80 6.16 1.57
CA ALA A 70 -6.82 7.21 1.63
C ALA A 70 -7.69 7.08 2.88
N PHE A 71 -8.09 5.85 3.25
CA PHE A 71 -8.84 5.58 4.46
C PHE A 71 -8.03 5.89 5.72
N MET A 72 -6.76 5.50 5.79
CA MET A 72 -5.89 5.85 6.92
C MET A 72 -5.67 7.36 7.02
N GLN A 73 -5.52 8.06 5.90
CA GLN A 73 -5.37 9.52 5.89
C GLN A 73 -6.65 10.22 6.36
N PHE A 74 -7.82 9.71 5.96
CA PHE A 74 -9.12 10.15 6.46
C PHE A 74 -9.30 9.87 7.96
N ALA A 75 -8.94 8.67 8.42
CA ALA A 75 -9.01 8.27 9.83
C ALA A 75 -8.05 9.08 10.71
N GLN A 76 -6.84 9.39 10.23
CA GLN A 76 -5.90 10.29 10.89
C GLN A 76 -6.40 11.73 10.93
N GLY A 77 -7.08 12.19 9.88
CA GLY A 77 -7.73 13.51 9.84
C GLY A 77 -8.86 13.64 10.87
N LEU A 78 -9.70 12.62 10.98
CA LEU A 78 -10.76 12.56 12.00
C LEU A 78 -10.20 12.43 13.42
N GLY A 79 -9.16 11.63 13.63
CA GLY A 79 -8.51 11.48 14.93
C GLY A 79 -7.76 12.74 15.41
N LYS A 80 -7.57 13.75 14.55
CA LYS A 80 -7.03 15.08 14.90
C LYS A 80 -8.12 16.11 15.22
N MET A 81 -9.38 15.83 14.89
CA MET A 81 -10.54 16.71 15.18
C MET A 81 -11.28 16.36 16.47
N LEU A 82 -11.06 15.16 17.02
CA LEU A 82 -11.47 14.76 18.38
C LEU A 82 -10.32 15.02 19.37
#